data_AF-A0A257QU79-F1
#
_entry.id   AF-A0A257QU79-F1
#
_cell.length_a   1.000
_cell.length_b   1.000
_cell.length_c   1.000
_cell.angle_alpha   90.00
_cell.angle_beta   90.00
_cell.angle_gamma   90.00
#
_symmetry.space_group_name_H-M   'P 1'
#
loop_
_entity.id
_entity.type
_entity.pdbx_description
1 polymer ?
#
loop_
_entity_poly.entity_id
_entity_poly.type
_entity_poly.pdbx_seq_one_letter_code
_entity_poly.pdbx_strand_id
1 'polypeptide(L)'
;GALFSRTRLAPEYPESMAVKDFRYNAWYHSDQAPVLSAADYRLELAGLIEQKKPWRIDDLYALPQKTQITRHVCVEGWSMIGKWTGTPLSVFLKRVGADLRAKYVGFVCADGYYESIDMATALHPQTIMAYQLSDQRLPVQYGFPFKIRIPTKLGFKNPKFVTAMYVTNRNPGGFWVDRGYNWFSGI
;
A
#
# COMPACT_ATOMS: atom_id res chain seq x y z
N GLY A 1 -6.40 23.98 -9.20
CA GLY A 1 -5.54 22.83 -8.90
C GLY A 1 -6.20 21.91 -7.90
N ALA A 2 -7.28 21.22 -8.30
CA ALA A 2 -8.18 20.52 -7.40
C ALA A 2 -8.50 19.13 -7.96
N LEU A 3 -7.78 18.09 -7.54
CA LEU A 3 -8.11 16.71 -7.96
C LEU A 3 -7.98 15.65 -6.85
N PHE A 4 -7.54 16.01 -5.63
CA PHE A 4 -7.58 15.09 -4.50
C PHE A 4 -8.44 15.64 -3.38
N SER A 5 -9.43 14.85 -2.97
CA SER A 5 -10.21 15.10 -1.78
C SER A 5 -9.87 14.05 -0.72
N ARG A 6 -9.72 14.51 0.52
CA ARG A 6 -9.46 13.65 1.67
C ARG A 6 -10.64 12.75 2.02
N THR A 7 -11.82 13.07 1.49
CA THR A 7 -13.09 12.43 1.83
C THR A 7 -13.81 11.82 0.64
N ARG A 8 -13.43 12.19 -0.60
CA ARG A 8 -14.04 11.61 -1.81
C ARG A 8 -13.47 10.21 -2.02
N LEU A 9 -14.33 9.22 -1.85
CA LEU A 9 -14.00 7.83 -2.10
C LEU A 9 -13.85 7.57 -3.61
N ALA A 10 -12.90 6.70 -3.97
CA ALA A 10 -12.90 6.04 -5.25
C ALA A 10 -14.15 5.15 -5.38
N PRO A 11 -14.70 4.97 -6.59
CA PRO A 11 -15.86 4.12 -6.81
C PRO A 11 -15.65 2.71 -6.25
N GLU A 12 -16.65 2.24 -5.52
CA GLU A 12 -16.75 0.83 -5.12
C GLU A 12 -17.67 0.08 -6.09
N TYR A 13 -17.37 -1.19 -6.31
CA TYR A 13 -18.01 -2.02 -7.30
C TYR A 13 -18.66 -3.25 -6.66
N PRO A 14 -19.76 -3.81 -7.21
CA PRO A 14 -20.27 -5.10 -6.80
C PRO A 14 -19.22 -6.21 -6.98
N GLU A 15 -19.30 -7.22 -6.11
CA GLU A 15 -18.38 -8.37 -6.11
C GLU A 15 -18.38 -9.16 -7.42
N SER A 16 -19.50 -9.17 -8.16
CA SER A 16 -19.60 -9.79 -9.48
C SER A 16 -18.64 -9.20 -10.53
N MET A 17 -18.10 -7.99 -10.30
CA MET A 17 -17.08 -7.38 -11.15
C MET A 17 -15.65 -7.60 -10.68
N ALA A 18 -15.44 -8.18 -9.49
CA ALA A 18 -14.11 -8.43 -8.97
C ALA A 18 -13.46 -9.65 -9.65
N VAL A 19 -12.26 -9.46 -10.20
CA VAL A 19 -11.52 -10.56 -10.81
C VAL A 19 -10.85 -11.44 -9.76
N LYS A 20 -10.84 -12.76 -10.00
CA LYS A 20 -10.10 -13.71 -9.15
C LYS A 20 -8.63 -13.77 -9.53
N ASP A 21 -8.35 -13.78 -10.83
CA ASP A 21 -6.98 -13.71 -11.35
C ASP A 21 -6.62 -12.25 -11.66
N PHE A 22 -5.66 -11.72 -10.91
CA PHE A 22 -5.27 -10.33 -10.97
C PHE A 22 -3.99 -10.20 -11.79
N ARG A 23 -3.95 -9.32 -12.78
CA ARG A 23 -2.76 -9.20 -13.63
C ARG A 23 -1.52 -8.87 -12.79
N TYR A 24 -0.47 -9.68 -12.95
CA TYR A 24 0.84 -9.44 -12.36
C TYR A 24 1.45 -8.16 -12.93
N ASN A 25 2.17 -7.41 -12.08
CA ASN A 25 2.83 -6.17 -12.45
C ASN A 25 4.07 -5.91 -11.58
N ALA A 26 5.22 -5.79 -12.22
CA ALA A 26 6.51 -5.37 -11.66
C ALA A 26 7.46 -5.02 -12.82
N TRP A 27 8.62 -4.43 -12.53
CA TRP A 27 9.69 -4.24 -13.52
C TRP A 27 10.56 -5.49 -13.74
N TYR A 28 10.16 -6.60 -13.13
CA TYR A 28 10.82 -7.90 -13.15
C TYR A 28 9.77 -9.01 -13.36
N HIS A 29 10.21 -10.23 -13.67
CA HIS A 29 9.32 -11.37 -13.87
C HIS A 29 8.84 -11.99 -12.54
N SER A 30 7.66 -12.61 -12.53
CA SER A 30 7.03 -13.11 -11.30
C SER A 30 7.84 -14.13 -10.50
N ASP A 31 8.72 -14.89 -11.17
CA ASP A 31 9.65 -15.83 -10.57
C ASP A 31 10.79 -15.16 -9.79
N GLN A 32 11.03 -13.87 -10.02
CA GLN A 32 12.01 -13.06 -9.31
C GLN A 32 11.40 -12.33 -8.09
N ALA A 33 10.09 -12.50 -7.84
CA ALA A 33 9.44 -11.90 -6.68
C ALA A 33 10.04 -12.40 -5.37
N PRO A 34 10.36 -11.52 -4.41
CA PRO A 34 10.99 -11.93 -3.16
C PRO A 34 10.03 -12.80 -2.35
N VAL A 35 10.56 -13.92 -1.83
CA VAL A 35 9.84 -14.81 -0.93
C VAL A 35 10.18 -14.44 0.51
N LEU A 36 9.23 -13.83 1.20
CA LEU A 36 9.39 -13.43 2.61
C LEU A 36 8.93 -14.54 3.54
N SER A 37 9.79 -14.94 4.49
CA SER A 37 9.45 -15.90 5.55
C SER A 37 8.41 -15.32 6.49
N ALA A 38 7.30 -16.03 6.68
CA ALA A 38 6.24 -15.57 7.58
C ALA A 38 6.71 -15.50 9.05
N ALA A 39 7.57 -16.44 9.47
CA ALA A 39 8.07 -16.53 10.84
C ALA A 39 9.07 -15.41 11.17
N ASP A 40 9.90 -15.05 10.20
CA ASP A 40 11.02 -14.12 10.40
C ASP A 40 10.66 -12.68 10.03
N TYR A 41 9.60 -12.48 9.23
CA TYR A 41 9.19 -11.15 8.81
C TYR A 41 8.95 -10.22 9.99
N ARG A 42 9.52 -9.03 9.90
CA ARG A 42 9.23 -7.89 10.77
C ARG A 42 9.02 -6.65 9.91
N LEU A 43 7.94 -5.91 10.18
CA LEU A 43 7.76 -4.56 9.64
C LEU A 43 8.50 -3.58 10.54
N GLU A 44 9.56 -2.98 10.00
CA GLU A 44 10.37 -1.97 10.68
C GLU A 44 9.70 -0.58 10.63
N LEU A 45 9.81 0.18 11.72
CA LEU A 45 9.18 1.49 11.86
C LEU A 45 10.21 2.57 12.19
N ALA A 46 10.18 3.71 11.50
CA ALA A 46 11.15 4.78 11.70
C ALA A 46 10.58 6.20 11.55
N GLY A 47 11.43 7.20 11.73
CA GLY A 47 11.08 8.61 11.60
C GLY A 47 10.17 9.11 12.74
N LEU A 48 9.18 9.92 12.39
CA LEU A 48 8.22 10.57 13.30
C LEU A 48 7.12 9.59 13.77
N ILE A 49 7.55 8.44 14.29
CA ILE A 49 6.71 7.39 14.90
C ILE A 49 7.18 7.19 16.34
N GLU A 50 6.28 7.20 17.32
CA GLU A 50 6.62 6.98 18.73
C GLU A 50 7.00 5.53 19.01
N GLN A 51 6.13 4.57 18.67
CA GLN A 51 6.33 3.15 18.94
C GLN A 51 7.02 2.47 17.75
N LYS A 52 8.35 2.48 17.76
CA LYS A 52 9.18 1.90 16.68
C LYS A 52 9.47 0.40 16.82
N LYS A 53 8.76 -0.31 17.71
CA LYS A 53 8.93 -1.76 17.87
C LYS A 53 8.56 -2.44 16.53
N PRO A 54 9.39 -3.37 16.02
CA PRO A 54 9.06 -4.10 14.80
C PRO A 54 7.81 -4.97 14.97
N TRP A 55 6.96 -5.04 13.94
CA TRP A 55 5.69 -5.78 13.97
C TRP A 55 5.79 -7.13 13.28
N ARG A 56 5.25 -8.18 13.90
CA ARG A 56 5.09 -9.49 13.26
C ARG A 56 3.88 -9.49 12.34
N ILE A 57 3.86 -10.42 11.37
CA ILE A 57 2.72 -10.58 10.46
C ILE A 57 1.41 -10.82 11.22
N ASP A 58 1.42 -11.70 12.22
CA ASP A 58 0.20 -12.05 12.96
C ASP A 58 -0.38 -10.84 13.70
N ASP A 59 0.49 -9.98 14.25
CA ASP A 59 0.07 -8.74 14.90
C ASP A 59 -0.57 -7.76 13.91
N LEU A 60 -0.03 -7.69 12.67
CA LEU A 60 -0.61 -6.87 11.60
C LEU A 60 -1.97 -7.41 11.16
N TYR A 61 -2.11 -8.73 11.05
CA TYR A 61 -3.35 -9.38 10.64
C TYR A 61 -4.43 -9.34 11.72
N ALA A 62 -4.06 -9.21 12.99
CA ALA A 62 -4.99 -9.06 14.10
C ALA A 62 -5.61 -7.65 14.20
N LEU A 63 -5.05 -6.65 13.51
CA LEU A 63 -5.60 -5.29 13.49
C LEU A 63 -6.98 -5.24 12.81
N PRO A 64 -7.83 -4.23 13.13
CA PRO A 64 -9.10 -4.05 12.46
C PRO A 64 -8.95 -4.02 10.94
N GLN A 65 -9.77 -4.79 10.23
CA GLN A 65 -9.72 -4.89 8.77
C GLN A 65 -11.00 -4.34 8.14
N LYS A 66 -10.87 -3.82 6.92
CA LYS A 66 -11.97 -3.42 6.05
C LYS A 66 -11.79 -4.08 4.69
N THR A 67 -12.90 -4.50 4.09
CA THR A 67 -12.95 -4.92 2.70
C THR A 67 -13.38 -3.76 1.81
N GLN A 68 -12.77 -3.65 0.64
CA GLN A 68 -13.15 -2.72 -0.41
C GLN A 68 -13.03 -3.39 -1.78
N ILE A 69 -14.00 -3.16 -2.65
CA ILE A 69 -13.96 -3.65 -4.04
C ILE A 69 -13.72 -2.44 -4.93
N THR A 70 -12.46 -2.25 -5.35
CA THR A 70 -12.02 -1.03 -6.04
C THR A 70 -11.20 -1.34 -7.28
N ARG A 71 -11.22 -0.40 -8.22
CA ARG A 71 -10.41 -0.48 -9.45
C ARG A 71 -8.95 -0.14 -9.18
N HIS A 72 -8.06 -0.99 -9.64
CA HIS A 72 -6.64 -0.73 -9.81
C HIS A 72 -6.41 -0.25 -11.24
N VAL A 73 -5.71 0.87 -11.41
CA VAL A 73 -5.37 1.43 -12.72
C VAL A 73 -3.85 1.42 -12.86
N CYS A 74 -3.33 0.63 -13.80
CA CYS A 74 -1.91 0.60 -14.09
C CYS A 74 -1.54 1.71 -15.08
N VAL A 75 -0.33 2.25 -14.92
CA VAL A 75 0.22 3.24 -15.85
C VAL A 75 0.43 2.66 -17.26
N GLU A 76 0.53 1.34 -17.38
CA GLU A 76 0.66 0.60 -18.65
C GLU A 76 -0.65 0.49 -19.45
N GLY A 77 -1.68 1.26 -19.10
CA GLY A 77 -2.92 1.37 -19.90
C GLY A 77 -3.99 0.30 -19.62
N TRP A 78 -3.88 -0.45 -18.53
CA TRP A 78 -4.89 -1.45 -18.15
C TRP A 78 -5.46 -1.20 -16.75
N SER A 79 -6.65 -1.75 -16.47
CA SER A 79 -7.26 -1.68 -15.15
C SER A 79 -8.01 -2.97 -14.79
N MET A 80 -8.09 -3.27 -13.50
CA MET A 80 -8.82 -4.42 -12.97
C MET A 80 -9.51 -4.07 -11.65
N ILE A 81 -10.69 -4.64 -11.41
CA ILE A 81 -11.42 -4.49 -10.16
C ILE A 81 -11.06 -5.66 -9.26
N GLY A 82 -10.61 -5.37 -8.04
CA GLY A 82 -10.25 -6.39 -7.05
C GLY A 82 -10.97 -6.19 -5.74
N LYS A 83 -11.29 -7.30 -5.06
CA LYS A 83 -11.79 -7.34 -3.68
C LYS A 83 -10.60 -7.40 -2.73
N TRP A 84 -10.27 -6.29 -2.10
CA TRP A 84 -9.11 -6.16 -1.21
C TRP A 84 -9.56 -6.11 0.24
N THR A 85 -8.92 -6.87 1.12
CA THR A 85 -9.17 -6.81 2.56
C THR A 85 -7.88 -6.55 3.31
N GLY A 86 -7.94 -5.66 4.29
CA GLY A 86 -6.79 -5.34 5.14
C GLY A 86 -7.04 -4.16 6.06
N THR A 87 -6.02 -3.75 6.80
CA THR A 87 -6.14 -2.69 7.81
C THR A 87 -6.07 -1.31 7.19
N PRO A 88 -7.01 -0.38 7.50
CA PRO A 88 -6.87 1.01 7.10
C PRO A 88 -5.53 1.59 7.60
N LEU A 89 -4.74 2.19 6.72
CA LEU A 89 -3.41 2.68 7.08
C LEU A 89 -3.49 3.75 8.19
N SER A 90 -4.56 4.55 8.20
CA SER A 90 -4.85 5.51 9.27
C SER A 90 -4.99 4.87 10.66
N VAL A 91 -5.54 3.66 10.75
CA VAL A 91 -5.67 2.91 12.00
C VAL A 91 -4.28 2.47 12.48
N PHE A 92 -3.46 1.93 11.58
CA PHE A 92 -2.10 1.52 11.91
C PHE A 92 -1.23 2.71 12.35
N LEU A 93 -1.24 3.81 11.60
CA LEU A 93 -0.48 5.02 11.93
C LEU A 93 -0.85 5.58 13.31
N LYS A 94 -2.15 5.61 13.66
CA LYS A 94 -2.59 5.98 15.01
C LYS A 94 -2.10 4.99 16.06
N ARG A 95 -2.18 3.69 15.77
CA ARG A 95 -1.80 2.61 16.70
C ARG A 95 -0.32 2.65 17.10
N VAL A 96 0.54 3.09 16.19
CA VAL A 96 2.00 3.20 16.42
C VAL A 96 2.45 4.59 16.91
N GLY A 97 1.52 5.53 17.08
CA GLY A 97 1.84 6.90 17.50
C GLY A 97 2.62 7.67 16.42
N ALA A 98 2.20 7.58 15.16
CA ALA A 98 2.75 8.43 14.09
C ALA A 98 2.31 9.89 14.26
N ASP A 99 3.20 10.85 14.01
CA ASP A 99 2.81 12.27 13.91
C ASP A 99 1.99 12.49 12.62
N LEU A 100 0.68 12.50 12.76
CA LEU A 100 -0.26 12.68 11.64
C LEU A 100 -0.28 14.09 11.05
N ARG A 101 0.46 15.05 11.63
CA ARG A 101 0.67 16.39 11.08
C ARG A 101 1.89 16.43 10.15
N ALA A 102 2.70 15.38 10.14
CA ALA A 102 3.82 15.27 9.23
C ALA A 102 3.35 15.21 7.77
N LYS A 103 4.26 15.51 6.83
CA LYS A 103 3.90 15.65 5.43
C LYS A 103 3.79 14.32 4.67
N TYR A 104 4.62 13.33 5.01
CA TYR A 104 4.78 12.13 4.18
C TYR A 104 4.88 10.84 4.99
N VAL A 105 4.47 9.75 4.34
CA VAL A 105 4.76 8.37 4.75
C VAL A 105 5.61 7.74 3.65
N GLY A 106 6.74 7.15 4.02
CA GLY A 106 7.63 6.42 3.12
C GLY A 106 7.62 4.92 3.40
N PHE A 107 7.90 4.14 2.37
CA PHE A 107 7.92 2.68 2.38
C PHE A 107 9.19 2.16 1.72
N VAL A 108 9.78 1.11 2.30
CA VAL A 108 10.87 0.33 1.72
C VAL A 108 10.36 -1.09 1.51
N CYS A 109 10.76 -1.72 0.40
CA CYS A 109 10.26 -3.01 -0.02
C CYS A 109 11.40 -4.01 -0.23
N ALA A 110 11.10 -5.30 -0.08
CA ALA A 110 12.09 -6.37 -0.17
C ALA A 110 12.72 -6.57 -1.57
N ASP A 111 12.07 -6.09 -2.61
CA ASP A 111 12.54 -6.15 -4.01
C ASP A 111 13.39 -4.92 -4.41
N GLY A 112 13.75 -4.06 -3.46
CA GLY A 112 14.46 -2.82 -3.72
C GLY A 112 13.55 -1.66 -4.14
N TYR A 113 12.22 -1.87 -4.20
CA TYR A 113 11.29 -0.76 -4.39
C TYR A 113 11.27 0.15 -3.16
N TYR A 114 11.05 1.43 -3.41
CA TYR A 114 10.71 2.39 -2.38
C TYR A 114 9.67 3.37 -2.93
N GLU A 115 8.80 3.84 -2.06
CA GLU A 115 7.71 4.72 -2.46
C GLU A 115 7.34 5.66 -1.31
N SER A 116 6.75 6.80 -1.64
CA SER A 116 6.18 7.70 -0.64
C SER A 116 4.82 8.25 -1.06
N ILE A 117 4.02 8.62 -0.07
CA ILE A 117 2.73 9.29 -0.25
C ILE A 117 2.60 10.45 0.72
N ASP A 118 1.79 11.45 0.36
CA ASP A 118 1.41 12.49 1.32
C ASP A 118 0.57 11.90 2.45
N MET A 119 0.65 12.50 3.63
CA MET A 119 -0.08 12.07 4.81
C MET A 119 -1.60 12.07 4.58
N ALA A 120 -2.13 12.95 3.73
CA ALA A 120 -3.56 12.96 3.45
C ALA A 120 -4.00 11.75 2.60
N THR A 121 -3.16 11.29 1.66
CA THR A 121 -3.33 10.00 0.98
C THR A 121 -3.19 8.84 1.99
N ALA A 122 -2.23 8.89 2.91
CA ALA A 122 -2.05 7.84 3.92
C ALA A 122 -3.26 7.71 4.87
N LEU A 123 -3.88 8.84 5.21
CA LEU A 123 -5.05 8.92 6.07
C LEU A 123 -6.38 8.69 5.34
N HIS A 124 -6.37 8.57 4.01
CA HIS A 124 -7.58 8.41 3.22
C HIS A 124 -8.33 7.11 3.62
N PRO A 125 -9.68 7.12 3.74
CA PRO A 125 -10.45 5.97 4.24
C PRO A 125 -10.34 4.66 3.44
N GLN A 126 -9.84 4.75 2.20
CA GLN A 126 -9.62 3.60 1.30
C GLN A 126 -8.14 3.23 1.13
N THR A 127 -7.22 3.94 1.79
CA THR A 127 -5.81 3.53 1.84
C THR A 127 -5.65 2.45 2.89
N ILE A 128 -5.32 1.23 2.47
CA ILE A 128 -5.21 0.08 3.36
C ILE A 128 -3.86 -0.63 3.20
N MET A 129 -3.40 -1.23 4.29
CA MET A 129 -2.43 -2.33 4.27
C MET A 129 -3.19 -3.58 3.87
N ALA A 130 -3.17 -3.94 2.59
CA ALA A 130 -3.94 -5.05 2.04
C ALA A 130 -3.24 -6.39 2.31
N TYR A 131 -3.97 -7.31 2.93
CA TYR A 131 -3.49 -8.65 3.30
C TYR A 131 -4.12 -9.76 2.45
N GLN A 132 -5.25 -9.46 1.82
CA GLN A 132 -6.02 -10.42 1.04
C GLN A 132 -6.47 -9.81 -0.29
N LEU A 133 -6.61 -10.69 -1.28
CA LEU A 133 -7.23 -10.43 -2.56
C LEU A 133 -8.22 -11.56 -2.86
N SER A 134 -9.48 -11.21 -3.12
CA SER A 134 -10.55 -12.17 -3.41
C SER A 134 -10.68 -13.25 -2.33
N ASP A 135 -10.70 -12.79 -1.06
CA ASP A 135 -10.84 -13.57 0.17
C ASP A 135 -9.71 -14.57 0.45
N GLN A 136 -8.62 -14.51 -0.31
CA GLN A 136 -7.42 -15.32 -0.12
C GLN A 136 -6.27 -14.44 0.36
N ARG A 137 -5.39 -15.00 1.20
CA ARG A 137 -4.11 -14.34 1.54
C ARG A 137 -3.37 -14.00 0.26
N LEU A 138 -2.71 -12.84 0.24
CA LEU A 138 -1.96 -12.42 -0.95
C LEU A 138 -0.93 -13.50 -1.32
N PRO A 139 -0.97 -14.02 -2.56
CA PRO A 139 0.13 -14.77 -3.13
C PRO A 139 1.41 -13.93 -3.17
N VAL A 140 2.57 -14.60 -3.21
CA VAL A 140 3.89 -13.95 -3.30
C VAL A 140 3.90 -12.90 -4.41
N GLN A 141 3.49 -13.25 -5.63
CA GLN A 141 3.47 -12.36 -6.80
C GLN A 141 2.62 -11.07 -6.63
N TYR A 142 1.71 -11.03 -5.65
CA TYR A 142 0.87 -9.86 -5.35
C TYR A 142 1.30 -9.11 -4.10
N GLY A 143 2.44 -9.47 -3.50
CA GLY A 143 3.08 -8.70 -2.44
C GLY A 143 2.93 -9.29 -1.04
N PHE A 144 2.88 -10.61 -0.87
CA PHE A 144 2.97 -11.22 0.46
C PHE A 144 4.15 -10.60 1.26
N PRO A 145 4.01 -10.26 2.56
CA PRO A 145 2.83 -10.49 3.40
C PRO A 145 1.75 -9.42 3.29
N PHE A 146 2.06 -8.25 2.74
CA PHE A 146 1.09 -7.21 2.42
C PHE A 146 1.62 -6.22 1.38
N LYS A 147 0.67 -5.54 0.73
CA LYS A 147 0.93 -4.34 -0.09
C LYS A 147 0.16 -3.15 0.44
N ILE A 148 0.62 -1.94 0.14
CA ILE A 148 -0.24 -0.76 0.30
C ILE A 148 -1.18 -0.69 -0.89
N ARG A 149 -2.48 -0.57 -0.62
CA ARG A 149 -3.52 -0.40 -1.63
C ARG A 149 -4.12 1.00 -1.51
N ILE A 150 -4.03 1.76 -2.60
CA ILE A 150 -4.45 3.16 -2.70
C ILE A 150 -5.35 3.33 -3.94
N PRO A 151 -6.67 3.20 -3.81
CA PRO A 151 -7.59 3.26 -4.95
C PRO A 151 -7.62 4.58 -5.70
N THR A 152 -7.19 5.66 -5.07
CA THR A 152 -7.12 7.02 -5.65
C THR A 152 -5.78 7.30 -6.36
N LYS A 153 -4.94 6.27 -6.58
CA LYS A 153 -3.62 6.40 -7.19
C LYS A 153 -3.38 5.34 -8.27
N LEU A 154 -2.49 5.69 -9.21
CA LEU A 154 -1.95 4.73 -10.18
C LEU A 154 -1.20 3.59 -9.50
N GLY A 155 -1.13 2.44 -10.19
CA GLY A 155 -0.67 1.18 -9.64
C GLY A 155 0.75 1.19 -9.08
N PHE A 156 1.65 2.00 -9.65
CA PHE A 156 3.03 2.08 -9.16
C PHE A 156 3.13 2.72 -7.76
N LYS A 157 2.15 3.54 -7.35
CA LYS A 157 2.06 4.10 -5.99
C LYS A 157 1.60 3.09 -4.93
N ASN A 158 1.38 1.82 -5.31
CA ASN A 158 0.85 0.77 -4.44
C ASN A 158 1.97 -0.25 -4.13
N PRO A 159 2.98 0.09 -3.30
CA PRO A 159 4.15 -0.73 -3.05
C PRO A 159 3.78 -2.12 -2.49
N LYS A 160 4.50 -3.15 -2.94
CA LYS A 160 4.37 -4.55 -2.53
C LYS A 160 5.57 -4.93 -1.63
N PHE A 161 5.47 -6.04 -0.90
CA PHE A 161 6.60 -6.57 -0.11
C PHE A 161 7.19 -5.56 0.88
N VAL A 162 6.34 -4.73 1.48
CA VAL A 162 6.79 -3.64 2.36
C VAL A 162 7.51 -4.25 3.56
N THR A 163 8.72 -3.79 3.85
CA THR A 163 9.57 -4.23 4.97
C THR A 163 9.82 -3.12 5.98
N ALA A 164 9.74 -1.85 5.57
CA ALA A 164 9.82 -0.72 6.48
C ALA A 164 8.81 0.39 6.13
N MET A 165 8.37 1.10 7.16
CA MET A 165 7.51 2.28 7.05
C MET A 165 8.05 3.41 7.93
N TYR A 166 8.02 4.65 7.44
CA TYR A 166 8.47 5.80 8.22
C TYR A 166 7.66 7.06 7.92
N VAL A 167 7.62 7.96 8.90
CA VAL A 167 6.93 9.25 8.79
C VAL A 167 7.95 10.38 8.79
N THR A 168 7.80 11.35 7.88
CA THR A 168 8.77 12.43 7.70
C THR A 168 8.16 13.71 7.12
N ASN A 169 8.88 14.83 7.28
CA ASN A 169 8.56 16.12 6.68
C ASN A 169 9.39 16.43 5.43
N ARG A 170 10.37 15.58 5.09
CA ARG A 170 11.16 15.68 3.86
C ARG A 170 10.56 14.73 2.83
N ASN A 171 10.36 15.20 1.60
CA ASN A 171 9.83 14.35 0.53
C ASN A 171 10.83 13.21 0.25
N PRO A 172 10.46 11.93 0.46
CA PRO A 172 11.38 10.82 0.26
C PRO A 172 11.64 10.44 -1.20
N GLY A 173 10.88 11.01 -2.15
CA GLY A 173 10.90 10.56 -3.54
C GLY A 173 10.15 9.23 -3.71
N GLY A 174 10.50 8.48 -4.76
CA GLY A 174 9.94 7.16 -5.02
C GLY A 174 10.61 6.52 -6.22
N PHE A 175 10.64 5.19 -6.29
CA PHE A 175 11.44 4.47 -7.28
C PHE A 175 11.19 4.92 -8.72
N TRP A 176 9.92 5.00 -9.15
CA TRP A 176 9.59 5.52 -10.49
C TRP A 176 9.58 7.04 -10.55
N VAL A 177 9.29 7.72 -9.43
CA VAL A 177 9.27 9.18 -9.38
C VAL A 177 10.65 9.76 -9.64
N ASP A 178 11.68 9.16 -9.04
CA ASP A 178 13.08 9.55 -9.23
C ASP A 178 13.58 9.21 -10.64
N ARG A 179 12.77 8.48 -11.43
CA ARG A 179 12.96 8.17 -12.85
C ARG A 179 12.05 8.99 -13.76
N GLY A 180 11.44 10.07 -13.25
CA GLY A 180 10.67 11.05 -14.02
C GLY A 180 9.15 10.88 -13.97
N TYR A 181 8.61 9.92 -13.21
CA TYR A 181 7.15 9.77 -13.06
C TYR A 181 6.59 10.88 -12.15
N ASN A 182 5.33 11.26 -12.36
CA ASN A 182 4.68 12.24 -11.50
C ASN A 182 4.60 11.73 -10.05
N TRP A 183 5.00 12.56 -9.08
CA TRP A 183 5.04 12.12 -7.67
C TRP A 183 3.64 11.82 -7.10
N PHE A 184 2.65 12.62 -7.47
CA PHE A 184 1.31 12.56 -6.88
C PHE A 184 0.45 11.44 -7.48
N SER A 185 0.47 11.28 -8.80
CA SER A 185 -0.21 10.24 -9.59
C SER A 185 -1.60 9.84 -9.09
N GLY A 186 -2.43 10.85 -8.83
CA GLY A 186 -3.84 10.71 -8.47
C GLY A 186 -4.72 10.42 -9.68
N ILE A 187 -5.83 9.70 -9.44
CA ILE A 187 -6.92 9.42 -10.38
C ILE A 187 -8.27 9.79 -9.79
#